data_AF-A0AAD7NEY1-F1
#
_entry.id   AF-A0AAD7NEY1-F1
#
_cell.length_a   1.000
_cell.length_b   1.000
_cell.length_c   1.000
_cell.angle_alpha   90.00
_cell.angle_beta   90.00
_cell.angle_gamma   90.00
#
_symmetry.space_group_name_H-M   'P 1'
#
loop_
_entity.id
_entity.type
_entity.pdbx_description
1 polymer ?
#
loop_
_entity_poly.entity_id
_entity_poly.type
_entity_poly.pdbx_seq_one_letter_code
_entity_poly.pdbx_strand_id
1 'polypeptide(L)'
;MSRTQNNPEYADPLIREPSPASSVGSVYGPDQTASSDSESVLDQPAFERKWEERLDLRRPTREEERADHEPLVLRPSFAIEERLLAERIRRHLRTQVDELEENELFEQTMLRGSQAGLEEQTIPKDIDALMLGMMGSSSVADSTVTNGPWNQTAYKSEAGATSARFPAQKRAKGKGKSRK
;
A
#
# COMPACT_ATOMS: atom_id res chain seq x y z
N MET A 1 61.06 1.84 -14.65
CA MET A 1 60.05 0.83 -15.04
C MET A 1 60.34 -0.43 -14.26
N SER A 2 59.73 -0.57 -13.08
CA SER A 2 59.99 -1.69 -12.17
C SER A 2 58.76 -2.59 -12.16
N ARG A 3 58.96 -3.85 -12.54
CA ARG A 3 57.91 -4.90 -12.56
C ARG A 3 57.42 -5.17 -11.15
N THR A 4 56.12 -5.09 -10.94
CA THR A 4 55.44 -5.65 -9.76
C THR A 4 55.55 -7.17 -9.82
N GLN A 5 56.41 -7.74 -8.98
CA GLN A 5 56.41 -9.16 -8.67
C GLN A 5 55.12 -9.44 -7.87
N ASN A 6 54.22 -10.23 -8.45
CA ASN A 6 53.07 -10.77 -7.73
C ASN A 6 53.57 -11.87 -6.79
N ASN A 7 53.90 -11.53 -5.54
CA ASN A 7 54.15 -12.51 -4.48
C ASN A 7 52.79 -13.04 -3.98
N PRO A 8 52.44 -14.33 -4.14
CA PRO A 8 51.25 -14.90 -3.54
C PRO A 8 51.59 -15.37 -2.12
N GLU A 9 51.86 -14.45 -1.20
CA GLU A 9 52.40 -14.78 0.13
C GLU A 9 51.37 -14.76 1.28
N TYR A 10 50.06 -14.79 0.99
CA TYR A 10 49.04 -14.94 2.04
C TYR A 10 47.89 -15.84 1.61
N ALA A 11 48.14 -17.14 1.66
CA ALA A 11 47.13 -18.09 2.11
C ALA A 11 47.85 -19.11 3.01
N ASP A 12 47.38 -19.22 4.25
CA ASP A 12 47.79 -20.30 5.17
C ASP A 12 47.62 -21.63 4.43
N PRO A 13 48.60 -22.55 4.43
CA PRO A 13 48.45 -23.81 3.70
C PRO A 13 47.23 -24.52 4.28
N LEU A 14 46.14 -24.56 3.50
CA LEU A 14 45.00 -25.41 3.83
C LEU A 14 45.52 -26.84 3.86
N ILE A 15 45.79 -27.35 5.07
CA ILE A 15 45.94 -28.77 5.33
C ILE A 15 44.55 -29.37 5.09
N ARG A 16 44.26 -29.69 3.82
CA ARG A 16 43.11 -30.49 3.46
C ARG A 16 43.45 -31.91 3.87
N GLU A 17 42.54 -32.58 4.57
CA GLU A 17 42.64 -34.02 4.71
C GLU A 17 42.81 -34.63 3.31
N PRO A 18 43.67 -35.65 3.15
CA PRO A 18 43.79 -36.33 1.86
C PRO A 18 42.39 -36.74 1.42
N SER A 19 42.04 -36.50 0.16
CA SER A 19 40.79 -37.02 -0.41
C SER A 19 40.68 -38.49 -0.01
N PRO A 20 39.53 -38.96 0.49
CA PRO A 20 39.39 -40.34 0.93
C PRO A 20 39.96 -41.25 -0.15
N ALA A 21 40.81 -42.19 0.26
CA ALA A 21 41.46 -43.13 -0.65
C ALA A 21 40.40 -43.64 -1.61
N SER A 22 40.63 -43.42 -2.91
CA SER A 22 39.73 -43.76 -4.00
C SER A 22 38.92 -44.99 -3.63
N SER A 23 37.59 -44.85 -3.64
CA SER A 23 36.58 -45.78 -3.14
C SER A 23 36.62 -47.14 -3.87
N VAL A 24 37.73 -47.86 -3.74
CA VAL A 24 37.97 -49.22 -4.20
C VAL A 24 37.28 -50.12 -3.17
N GLY A 25 35.96 -50.20 -3.27
CA GLY A 25 35.13 -50.97 -2.34
C GLY A 25 33.73 -50.43 -2.07
N SER A 26 33.31 -49.30 -2.66
CA SER A 26 31.89 -48.93 -2.62
C SER A 26 31.09 -49.98 -3.38
N VAL A 27 30.40 -50.85 -2.64
CA VAL A 27 29.36 -51.72 -3.18
C VAL A 27 28.22 -50.79 -3.59
N TYR A 28 28.18 -50.44 -4.87
CA TYR A 28 27.02 -49.76 -5.43
C TYR A 28 25.81 -50.68 -5.24
N GLY A 29 24.71 -50.10 -4.75
CA GLY A 29 23.45 -50.81 -4.65
C GLY A 29 22.95 -51.26 -6.03
N PRO A 30 21.87 -52.05 -6.07
CA PRO A 30 21.22 -52.35 -7.33
C PRO A 30 20.92 -51.06 -8.10
N ASP A 31 21.07 -51.13 -9.41
CA ASP A 31 20.82 -50.00 -10.30
C ASP A 31 19.42 -49.44 -10.07
N GLN A 32 19.36 -48.13 -9.87
CA GLN A 32 18.11 -47.40 -9.65
C GLN A 32 17.60 -46.75 -10.95
N THR A 33 18.27 -46.96 -12.09
CA THR A 33 17.71 -46.56 -13.38
C THR A 33 16.45 -47.38 -13.65
N ALA A 34 15.37 -46.68 -13.97
CA ALA A 34 14.12 -47.34 -14.31
C ALA A 34 14.27 -48.03 -15.67
N SER A 35 13.73 -49.22 -15.85
CA SER A 35 13.77 -49.91 -17.15
C SER A 35 13.04 -49.13 -18.26
N SER A 36 12.14 -48.21 -17.87
CA SER A 36 11.52 -47.24 -18.76
C SER A 36 12.51 -46.28 -19.40
N ASP A 37 13.66 -46.05 -18.79
CA ASP A 37 14.64 -45.03 -19.19
C ASP A 37 15.72 -45.60 -20.12
N SER A 38 15.56 -46.84 -20.57
CA SER A 38 16.47 -47.46 -21.52
C SER A 38 16.32 -46.85 -22.93
N GLU A 39 17.44 -46.73 -23.64
CA GLU A 39 17.49 -46.24 -25.04
C GLU A 39 16.63 -47.07 -26.01
N SER A 40 16.29 -48.31 -25.64
CA SER A 40 15.40 -49.18 -26.42
C SER A 40 13.92 -48.76 -26.37
N VAL A 41 13.53 -47.99 -25.35
CA VAL A 41 12.14 -47.58 -25.09
C VAL A 41 11.96 -46.07 -25.32
N LEU A 42 12.98 -45.27 -25.01
CA LEU A 42 12.95 -43.81 -25.10
C LEU A 42 14.14 -43.30 -25.91
N ASP A 43 13.85 -42.53 -26.96
CA ASP A 43 14.85 -41.78 -27.72
C ASP A 43 15.43 -40.65 -26.85
N GLN A 44 16.68 -40.26 -27.12
CA GLN A 44 17.43 -39.26 -26.34
C GLN A 44 16.65 -37.97 -26.03
N PRO A 45 16.02 -37.27 -26.99
CA PRO A 45 15.28 -36.03 -26.70
C PRO A 45 14.03 -36.27 -25.84
N ALA A 46 13.44 -37.46 -25.91
CA ALA A 46 12.28 -37.81 -25.11
C ALA A 46 12.66 -38.15 -23.66
N PHE A 47 13.83 -38.78 -23.48
CA PHE A 47 14.45 -38.95 -22.16
C PHE A 47 14.77 -37.60 -21.51
N GLU A 48 15.41 -36.69 -22.24
CA GLU A 48 15.72 -35.33 -21.76
C GLU A 48 14.46 -34.58 -21.32
N ARG A 49 13.42 -34.57 -22.16
CA ARG A 49 12.14 -33.92 -21.82
C ARG A 49 11.52 -34.49 -20.55
N LYS A 50 11.56 -35.82 -20.36
CA LYS A 50 11.04 -36.47 -19.14
C LYS A 50 11.77 -35.98 -17.89
N TRP A 51 13.08 -35.82 -17.97
CA TRP A 51 13.88 -35.33 -16.85
C TRP A 51 13.74 -33.84 -16.61
N GLU A 52 13.65 -33.04 -17.67
CA GLU A 52 13.35 -31.61 -17.55
C GLU A 52 11.99 -31.37 -16.88
N GLU A 53 10.98 -32.18 -17.22
CA GLU A 53 9.66 -32.15 -16.57
C GLU A 53 9.75 -32.63 -15.12
N ARG A 54 10.45 -33.73 -14.84
CA ARG A 54 10.63 -34.25 -13.47
C ARG A 54 11.38 -33.29 -12.55
N LEU A 55 12.30 -32.51 -13.11
CA LEU A 55 13.09 -31.51 -12.39
C LEU A 55 12.40 -30.14 -12.36
N ASP A 56 11.20 -30.01 -12.95
CA ASP A 56 10.47 -28.75 -13.07
C ASP A 56 11.30 -27.60 -13.66
N LEU A 57 12.30 -27.89 -14.51
CA LEU A 57 13.23 -26.88 -15.04
C LEU A 57 12.54 -25.85 -15.94
N ARG A 58 11.39 -26.21 -16.51
CA ARG A 58 10.58 -25.33 -17.37
C ARG A 58 9.50 -24.56 -16.62
N ARG A 59 9.34 -24.81 -15.31
CA ARG A 59 8.36 -24.10 -14.50
C ARG A 59 8.94 -22.74 -14.14
N PRO A 60 8.20 -21.63 -14.38
CA PRO A 60 8.66 -20.32 -13.95
C PRO A 60 8.83 -20.32 -12.43
N THR A 61 9.91 -19.69 -11.99
CA THR A 61 10.17 -19.42 -10.59
C THR A 61 9.12 -18.44 -10.04
N ARG A 62 8.98 -18.39 -8.72
CA ARG A 62 8.01 -17.48 -8.07
C ARG A 62 8.31 -16.01 -8.39
N GLU A 63 9.58 -15.69 -8.57
CA GLU A 63 10.05 -14.37 -8.97
C GLU A 63 9.67 -14.05 -10.41
N GLU A 64 9.80 -15.02 -11.33
CA GLU A 64 9.36 -14.89 -12.72
C GLU A 64 7.84 -14.77 -12.82
N GLU A 65 7.08 -15.61 -12.11
CA GLU A 65 5.62 -15.51 -12.03
C GLU A 65 5.17 -14.11 -11.56
N ARG A 66 5.92 -13.50 -10.63
CA ARG A 66 5.65 -12.13 -10.16
C ARG A 66 6.03 -11.07 -11.19
N ALA A 67 7.13 -11.28 -11.92
CA ALA A 67 7.60 -10.36 -12.95
C ALA A 67 6.70 -10.37 -14.19
N ASP A 68 6.03 -11.48 -14.47
CA ASP A 68 5.07 -11.63 -15.56
C ASP A 68 3.75 -10.88 -15.30
N HIS A 69 3.49 -10.43 -14.07
CA HIS A 69 2.31 -9.61 -13.79
C HIS A 69 2.42 -8.21 -14.41
N GLU A 70 1.33 -7.78 -15.04
CA GLU A 70 1.22 -6.42 -15.58
C GLU A 70 1.38 -5.38 -14.47
N PRO A 71 2.24 -4.35 -14.63
CA PRO A 71 2.45 -3.34 -13.61
C PRO A 71 1.16 -2.55 -13.35
N LEU A 72 0.77 -2.44 -12.08
CA LEU A 72 -0.44 -1.72 -11.64
C LEU A 72 -0.45 -0.24 -12.06
N VAL A 73 0.73 0.35 -12.23
CA VAL A 73 0.90 1.73 -12.68
C VAL A 73 1.88 1.72 -13.84
N LEU A 74 1.38 2.04 -15.02
CA LEU A 74 2.22 2.21 -16.20
C LEU A 74 3.17 3.38 -16.00
N ARG A 75 4.42 3.19 -16.42
CA ARG A 75 5.41 4.27 -16.41
C ARG A 75 4.95 5.37 -17.37
N PRO A 76 4.81 6.62 -16.91
CA PRO A 76 4.43 7.74 -17.77
C PRO A 76 5.43 7.91 -18.90
N SER A 77 4.93 8.23 -20.10
CA SER A 77 5.75 8.39 -21.29
C SER A 77 6.28 9.82 -21.43
N PHE A 78 5.53 10.80 -20.93
CA PHE A 78 5.88 12.22 -20.96
C PHE A 78 6.02 12.80 -19.55
N ALA A 79 6.90 13.80 -19.41
CA ALA A 79 7.12 14.49 -18.14
C ALA A 79 5.85 15.19 -17.59
N ILE A 80 4.91 15.58 -18.46
CA ILE A 80 3.64 16.18 -18.05
C ILE A 80 2.73 15.12 -17.42
N GLU A 81 2.63 13.95 -18.04
CA GLU A 81 1.86 12.82 -17.50
C GLU A 81 2.40 12.38 -16.14
N GLU A 82 3.73 12.35 -16.00
CA GLU A 82 4.39 12.03 -14.73
C GLU A 82 4.01 13.02 -13.61
N ARG A 83 4.04 14.33 -13.90
CA ARG A 83 3.61 15.35 -12.94
C ARG A 83 2.15 15.19 -12.55
N LEU A 84 1.26 14.97 -13.52
CA LEU A 84 -0.18 14.78 -13.25
C LEU A 84 -0.43 13.51 -12.43
N LEU A 85 0.26 12.41 -12.74
CA LEU A 85 0.17 11.18 -11.98
C LEU A 85 0.65 11.39 -10.54
N ALA A 86 1.80 12.04 -10.36
CA ALA A 86 2.34 12.35 -9.03
C ALA A 86 1.40 13.24 -8.21
N GLU A 87 0.80 14.26 -8.82
CA GLU A 87 -0.18 15.10 -8.15
C GLU A 87 -1.45 14.33 -7.76
N ARG A 88 -1.94 13.47 -8.66
CA ARG A 88 -3.10 12.60 -8.37
C ARG A 88 -2.81 11.67 -7.19
N ILE A 89 -1.65 11.02 -7.19
CA ILE A 89 -1.23 10.13 -6.09
C ILE A 89 -1.17 10.91 -4.77
N ARG A 90 -0.50 12.07 -4.75
CA ARG A 90 -0.39 12.91 -3.54
C ARG A 90 -1.75 13.37 -3.03
N ARG A 91 -2.65 13.79 -3.92
CA ARG A 91 -4.01 14.21 -3.53
C ARG A 91 -4.77 13.05 -2.90
N HIS A 92 -4.74 11.88 -3.54
CA HIS A 92 -5.43 10.71 -3.03
C HIS A 92 -4.88 10.27 -1.68
N LEU A 93 -3.55 10.25 -1.51
CA LEU A 93 -2.92 9.94 -0.23
C LEU A 93 -3.35 10.90 0.89
N ARG A 94 -3.42 12.22 0.60
CA ARG A 94 -3.91 13.20 1.59
C ARG A 94 -5.35 12.91 1.99
N THR A 95 -6.23 12.67 1.02
CA THR A 95 -7.63 12.31 1.32
C THR A 95 -7.76 11.04 2.16
N GLN A 96 -6.92 10.03 1.91
CA GLN A 96 -6.91 8.80 2.71
C GLN A 96 -6.38 9.04 4.14
N VAL A 97 -5.40 9.92 4.31
CA VAL A 97 -4.93 10.33 5.64
C VAL A 97 -6.03 11.09 6.39
N ASP A 98 -6.67 12.07 5.73
CA ASP A 98 -7.77 12.83 6.32
C ASP A 98 -8.91 11.87 6.76
N GLU A 99 -9.26 10.88 5.94
CA GLU A 99 -10.28 9.86 6.28
C GLU A 99 -9.87 9.00 7.48
N LEU A 100 -8.59 8.63 7.60
CA LEU A 100 -8.08 7.88 8.75
C LEU A 100 -8.11 8.72 10.04
N GLU A 101 -7.75 10.00 9.96
CA GLU A 101 -7.82 10.94 11.08
C GLU A 101 -9.27 11.15 11.55
N GLU A 102 -10.20 11.29 10.61
CA GLU A 102 -11.64 11.37 10.92
C GLU A 102 -12.16 10.09 11.58
N ASN A 103 -11.74 8.92 11.09
CA ASN A 103 -12.11 7.63 11.69
C ASN A 103 -11.54 7.46 13.10
N GLU A 104 -10.27 7.85 13.33
CA GLU A 104 -9.66 7.82 14.66
C GLU A 104 -10.42 8.73 15.64
N LEU A 105 -10.76 9.95 15.20
CA LEU A 105 -11.52 10.89 16.01
C LEU A 105 -12.95 10.39 16.28
N PHE A 106 -13.57 9.74 15.30
CA PHE A 106 -14.87 9.09 15.47
C PHE A 106 -14.82 7.95 16.48
N GLU A 107 -13.84 7.04 16.37
CA GLU A 107 -13.63 5.94 17.32
C GLU A 107 -13.39 6.47 18.73
N GLN A 108 -12.51 7.47 18.88
CA GLN A 108 -12.24 8.10 20.17
C GLN A 108 -13.50 8.74 20.77
N THR A 109 -14.30 9.41 19.95
CA THR A 109 -15.58 10.02 20.38
C THR A 109 -16.62 8.97 20.74
N MET A 110 -16.69 7.86 19.99
CA MET A 110 -17.60 6.74 20.27
C MET A 110 -17.22 6.06 21.59
N LEU A 111 -15.94 5.77 21.81
CA LEU A 111 -15.42 5.20 23.06
C LEU A 111 -15.68 6.13 24.25
N ARG A 112 -15.47 7.44 24.08
CA ARG A 112 -15.76 8.45 25.12
C ARG A 112 -17.26 8.58 25.40
N GLY A 113 -18.11 8.57 24.36
CA GLY A 113 -19.56 8.61 24.51
C GLY A 113 -20.10 7.39 25.28
N SER A 114 -19.50 6.22 25.09
CA SER A 114 -19.85 5.02 25.86
C SER A 114 -19.41 5.11 27.34
N GLN A 115 -18.40 5.91 27.67
CA GLN A 115 -17.96 6.16 29.05
C GLN A 115 -18.69 7.32 29.74
N ALA A 116 -19.51 8.10 29.02
CA ALA A 116 -20.28 9.21 29.61
C ALA A 116 -21.30 8.75 30.68
N GLY A 117 -21.65 7.46 30.73
CA GLY A 117 -22.46 6.87 31.81
C GLY A 117 -21.64 6.28 32.97
N LEU A 118 -20.32 6.21 32.86
CA LEU A 118 -19.38 5.64 33.84
C LEU A 118 -18.48 6.70 34.50
N GLU A 119 -18.45 7.92 33.96
CA GLU A 119 -17.80 9.04 34.63
C GLU A 119 -18.54 9.27 35.95
N GLU A 120 -17.90 8.88 37.05
CA GLU A 120 -18.35 9.11 38.41
C GLU A 120 -18.64 10.60 38.52
N GLN A 121 -19.92 10.97 38.60
CA GLN A 121 -20.29 12.34 38.90
C GLN A 121 -19.52 12.70 40.15
N THR A 122 -18.55 13.60 40.01
CA THR A 122 -17.74 14.05 41.15
C THR A 122 -18.71 14.82 42.04
N ILE A 123 -19.33 14.12 42.99
CA ILE A 123 -20.23 14.73 43.96
C ILE A 123 -19.35 15.71 44.73
N PRO A 124 -19.51 17.03 44.52
CA PRO A 124 -18.68 17.99 45.23
C PRO A 124 -18.99 17.83 46.72
N LYS A 125 -17.94 17.62 47.51
CA LYS A 125 -18.03 17.51 48.98
C LYS A 125 -18.45 18.83 49.65
N ASP A 126 -18.47 19.90 48.87
CA ASP A 126 -18.80 21.25 49.29
C ASP A 126 -20.10 21.71 48.61
N ILE A 127 -21.11 22.00 49.44
CA ILE A 127 -22.44 22.41 48.98
C ILE A 127 -22.35 23.78 48.29
N ASP A 128 -21.42 24.64 48.72
CA ASP A 128 -21.24 25.97 48.12
C ASP A 128 -20.71 25.87 46.69
N ALA A 129 -19.81 24.91 46.41
CA ALA A 129 -19.32 24.64 45.06
C ALA A 129 -20.41 24.06 44.14
N LEU A 130 -21.32 23.24 44.70
CA LEU A 130 -22.50 22.75 43.98
C LEU A 130 -23.47 23.90 43.65
N MET A 131 -23.77 24.76 44.63
CA MET A 131 -24.65 25.91 44.45
C MET A 131 -24.07 26.91 43.44
N LEU A 132 -22.75 27.16 43.47
CA LEU A 132 -22.06 27.97 42.46
C LEU A 132 -22.15 27.34 41.05
N GLY A 133 -21.99 26.02 40.94
CA GLY A 133 -22.13 25.30 39.68
C GLY A 133 -23.56 25.34 39.11
N MET A 134 -24.57 25.25 39.97
CA MET A 134 -25.98 25.33 39.60
C MET A 134 -26.49 26.75 39.34
N MET A 135 -25.85 27.77 39.94
CA MET A 135 -26.20 29.17 39.72
C MET A 135 -25.75 29.71 38.35
N GLY A 136 -25.08 28.89 37.53
CA GLY A 136 -24.64 29.26 36.20
C GLY A 136 -23.47 30.24 36.28
N SER A 137 -22.30 29.76 35.89
CA SER A 137 -21.12 30.61 35.71
C SER A 137 -21.39 31.70 34.66
N SER A 138 -21.86 32.87 35.11
CA SER A 138 -21.68 34.14 34.42
C SER A 138 -20.32 34.73 34.78
N SER A 139 -19.28 33.91 34.62
CA SER A 139 -17.89 34.33 34.73
C SER A 139 -17.32 34.37 33.33
N VAL A 140 -17.14 35.58 32.83
CA VAL A 140 -16.45 35.92 31.59
C VAL A 140 -15.10 35.19 31.53
N ALA A 141 -15.04 34.11 30.78
CA ALA A 141 -13.81 33.49 30.31
C ALA A 141 -14.12 32.98 28.90
N ASP A 142 -13.52 33.64 27.91
CA ASP A 142 -13.49 33.36 26.49
C ASP A 142 -14.12 32.02 26.06
N SER A 143 -15.44 32.03 25.91
CA SER A 143 -16.12 31.04 25.08
C SER A 143 -15.86 31.43 23.64
N THR A 144 -14.81 30.87 23.03
CA THR A 144 -14.83 30.66 21.59
C THR A 144 -15.99 29.70 21.31
N VAL A 145 -17.17 30.28 21.12
CA VAL A 145 -18.37 29.60 20.64
C VAL A 145 -17.95 28.81 19.41
N THR A 146 -17.94 27.49 19.53
CA THR A 146 -17.76 26.62 18.38
C THR A 146 -19.00 26.85 17.52
N ASN A 147 -18.81 27.48 16.37
CA ASN A 147 -19.84 27.63 15.36
C ASN A 147 -20.08 26.25 14.75
N GLY A 148 -20.87 25.43 15.42
CA GLY A 148 -21.42 24.20 14.85
C GLY A 148 -22.27 24.52 13.61
N PRO A 149 -22.41 23.57 12.67
CA PRO A 149 -23.03 23.78 11.36
C PRO A 149 -24.53 24.14 11.40
N TRP A 150 -25.15 24.17 12.59
CA TRP A 150 -26.56 24.45 12.80
C TRP A 150 -26.86 25.91 13.15
N ASN A 151 -25.84 26.76 13.35
CA ASN A 151 -26.00 28.15 13.79
C ASN A 151 -26.12 29.17 12.64
N GLN A 152 -26.67 28.74 11.48
CA GLN A 152 -27.00 29.61 10.35
C GLN A 152 -28.52 29.70 10.15
N THR A 153 -29.24 30.23 11.14
CA THR A 153 -30.52 30.89 10.83
C THR A 153 -30.23 32.37 10.62
N ALA A 154 -29.78 32.69 9.40
CA ALA A 154 -29.76 34.05 8.91
C ALA A 154 -31.19 34.60 8.90
N TYR A 155 -31.50 35.44 9.89
CA TYR A 155 -32.61 36.37 9.85
C TYR A 155 -32.40 37.27 8.64
N LYS A 156 -33.05 36.93 7.52
CA LYS A 156 -33.22 37.81 6.36
C LYS A 156 -34.16 38.93 6.79
N SER A 157 -33.61 40.02 7.32
CA SER A 157 -34.29 41.30 7.34
C SER A 157 -34.27 41.87 5.92
N GLU A 158 -35.47 42.10 5.39
CA GLU A 158 -35.75 42.73 4.11
C GLU A 158 -35.18 44.15 4.05
N ALA A 159 -34.36 44.45 3.05
CA ALA A 159 -34.25 45.78 2.44
C ALA A 159 -33.42 45.73 1.15
N GLY A 160 -34.07 46.04 0.02
CA GLY A 160 -33.50 46.93 -1.00
C GLY A 160 -32.46 46.41 -2.00
N ALA A 161 -32.97 46.02 -3.18
CA ALA A 161 -32.54 46.42 -4.53
C ALA A 161 -31.07 46.22 -5.02
N THR A 162 -30.92 45.40 -6.09
CA THR A 162 -30.47 45.75 -7.48
C THR A 162 -29.93 44.48 -8.17
N SER A 163 -30.62 43.96 -9.20
CA SER A 163 -30.37 44.17 -10.64
C SER A 163 -29.04 43.59 -11.20
N ALA A 164 -29.11 42.39 -11.79
CA ALA A 164 -28.33 41.92 -12.95
C ALA A 164 -28.76 40.46 -13.27
N ARG A 165 -29.66 40.19 -14.22
CA ARG A 165 -29.46 40.04 -15.67
C ARG A 165 -28.44 38.95 -16.06
N PHE A 166 -28.88 37.69 -16.10
CA PHE A 166 -28.18 36.59 -16.76
C PHE A 166 -28.74 36.39 -18.19
N PRO A 167 -27.91 36.33 -19.25
CA PRO A 167 -28.38 35.94 -20.57
C PRO A 167 -28.34 34.42 -20.79
N ALA A 168 -29.36 33.94 -21.48
CA ALA A 168 -29.55 32.57 -21.94
C ALA A 168 -28.47 32.12 -22.95
N GLN A 169 -27.88 30.95 -22.74
CA GLN A 169 -27.05 30.28 -23.74
C GLN A 169 -27.87 29.27 -24.56
N LYS A 170 -27.93 29.53 -25.86
CA LYS A 170 -28.56 28.70 -26.90
C LYS A 170 -27.74 27.43 -27.13
N ARG A 171 -28.37 26.26 -27.06
CA ARG A 171 -27.79 24.99 -27.51
C ARG A 171 -27.91 24.90 -29.03
N ALA A 172 -26.78 24.92 -29.73
CA ALA A 172 -26.70 24.71 -31.18
C ALA A 172 -26.63 23.21 -31.52
N LYS A 173 -27.39 22.82 -32.54
CA LYS A 173 -27.49 21.46 -33.11
C LYS A 173 -26.25 21.13 -33.95
N GLY A 174 -25.57 20.03 -33.65
CA GLY A 174 -24.63 19.37 -34.57
C GLY A 174 -25.34 18.23 -35.30
N LYS A 175 -25.63 18.41 -36.61
CA LYS A 175 -26.08 17.34 -37.50
C LYS A 175 -24.87 16.56 -38.00
N GLY A 176 -24.76 15.28 -37.62
CA GLY A 176 -23.84 14.33 -38.24
C GLY A 176 -24.28 14.03 -39.67
N LYS A 177 -23.37 14.27 -40.62
CA LYS A 177 -23.54 14.02 -42.05
C LYS A 177 -22.73 12.76 -42.38
N SER A 178 -23.39 11.60 -42.38
CA SER A 178 -22.80 10.35 -42.85
C SER A 178 -22.77 10.36 -44.38
N ARG A 179 -21.60 10.05 -44.96
CA ARG A 179 -21.38 9.89 -46.40
C ARG A 179 -20.67 8.56 -46.62
N LYS A 180 -21.31 7.76 -47.49
CA LYS A 180 -20.80 6.62 -48.27
C LYS A 180 -20.25 5.42 -47.52
#